data_AF-A0A915DMC8-F1
#
_entry.id   AF-A0A915DMC8-F1
#
_cell.length_a   1.000
_cell.length_b   1.000
_cell.length_c   1.000
_cell.angle_alpha   90.00
_cell.angle_beta   90.00
_cell.angle_gamma   90.00
#
_symmetry.space_group_name_H-M   'P 1'
#
loop_
_entity.id
_entity.type
_entity.pdbx_description
1 polymer ?
#
loop_
_entity_poly.entity_id
_entity_poly.type
_entity_poly.pdbx_seq_one_letter_code
_entity_poly.pdbx_strand_id
1 'polypeptide(L)'
;MVFVLLTAKIAFAATDGMTDLKLIAAGITTDKIASRSIFLTPLQIILPWLLSKQTAGPKPLNVFLWAYPYRIVMGLVFAVLVYWTPSFREDNGEFPYLYYAIWIGAYYLHQVSSYCIFLSMMAFNAQISDPKIGGTYMTLLNTLNNLGGNWPVTLFLSITDFFNKKNCIAKGTQTILGVCSSKHDEELCKAGGDVCEFVVDGYYISVAICTAVGLLWFRVFYHRVQYFQQIPRQDWRVIKSK
;
A
#
# COMPACT_ATOMS: atom_id res chain seq x y z
N MET A 1 5.69 8.45 -19.51
CA MET A 1 4.46 8.12 -18.77
C MET A 1 4.41 6.67 -18.32
N VAL A 2 4.67 5.69 -19.21
CA VAL A 2 4.73 4.25 -18.87
C VAL A 2 5.60 3.97 -17.64
N PHE A 3 6.82 4.51 -17.58
CA PHE A 3 7.71 4.33 -16.43
C PHE A 3 7.08 4.83 -15.11
N VAL A 4 6.42 5.99 -15.14
CA VAL A 4 5.73 6.56 -13.96
C VAL A 4 4.58 5.65 -13.54
N LEU A 5 3.78 5.15 -14.49
CA LEU A 5 2.70 4.20 -14.20
C LEU A 5 3.19 2.91 -13.55
N LEU A 6 4.34 2.39 -14.00
CA LEU A 6 4.91 1.14 -13.48
C LEU A 6 5.60 1.31 -12.12
N THR A 7 6.13 2.49 -11.80
CA THR A 7 7.00 2.69 -10.62
C THR A 7 6.39 3.54 -9.52
N ALA A 8 5.33 4.31 -9.79
CA ALA A 8 4.73 5.23 -8.82
C ALA A 8 4.26 4.55 -7.53
N LYS A 9 3.82 3.29 -7.60
CA LYS A 9 3.23 2.58 -6.46
C LYS A 9 4.22 1.74 -5.65
N ILE A 10 5.50 1.71 -6.04
CA ILE A 10 6.55 1.01 -5.27
C ILE A 10 6.60 1.51 -3.82
N ALA A 11 6.37 2.80 -3.61
CA ALA A 11 6.35 3.44 -2.29
C ALA A 11 5.36 2.81 -1.30
N PHE A 12 4.32 2.14 -1.78
CA PHE A 12 3.22 1.62 -0.97
C PHE A 12 3.22 0.09 -0.91
N ALA A 13 4.16 -0.57 -1.59
CA ALA A 13 4.15 -2.01 -1.83
C ALA A 13 4.17 -2.83 -0.54
N ALA A 14 5.08 -2.52 0.39
CA ALA A 14 5.17 -3.23 1.66
C ALA A 14 3.94 -2.98 2.54
N THR A 15 3.47 -1.73 2.63
CA THR A 15 2.30 -1.39 3.42
C THR A 15 1.04 -2.09 2.89
N ASP A 16 0.75 -1.96 1.59
CA ASP A 16 -0.47 -2.52 0.98
C ASP A 16 -0.41 -4.05 0.90
N GLY A 17 0.77 -4.64 0.70
CA GLY A 17 0.92 -6.07 0.50
C GLY A 17 1.00 -6.90 1.78
N MET A 18 1.48 -6.32 2.88
CA MET A 18 1.90 -7.10 4.05
C MET A 18 1.17 -6.75 5.35
N THR A 19 0.58 -5.56 5.45
CA THR A 19 -0.05 -5.11 6.72
C THR A 19 -1.18 -6.04 7.14
N ASP A 20 -2.04 -6.48 6.22
CA ASP A 20 -3.12 -7.41 6.55
C ASP A 20 -2.59 -8.78 7.00
N LEU A 21 -1.50 -9.27 6.41
CA LEU A 21 -0.84 -10.50 6.86
C LEU A 21 -0.30 -10.38 8.29
N LYS A 22 0.23 -9.21 8.66
CA LYS A 22 0.71 -8.94 10.02
C LYS A 22 -0.44 -8.84 11.03
N LEU A 23 -1.55 -8.23 10.65
CA LEU A 23 -2.75 -8.18 11.50
C LEU A 23 -3.35 -9.56 11.75
N ILE A 24 -3.38 -10.42 10.72
CA ILE A 24 -3.80 -11.82 10.85
C ILE A 24 -2.84 -12.58 11.78
N ALA A 25 -1.52 -12.42 11.59
CA ALA A 25 -0.51 -13.05 12.44
C ALA A 25 -0.58 -12.58 13.92
N ALA A 26 -1.04 -11.34 14.16
CA ALA A 26 -1.27 -10.81 15.50
C ALA A 26 -2.55 -11.34 16.18
N GLY A 27 -3.39 -12.09 15.46
CA GLY A 27 -4.60 -12.72 16.01
C GLY A 27 -5.91 -12.03 15.62
N ILE A 28 -5.90 -11.05 14.72
CA ILE A 28 -7.14 -10.43 14.22
C ILE A 28 -7.78 -11.37 13.20
N THR A 29 -9.07 -11.68 13.40
CA THR A 29 -9.79 -12.56 12.48
C THR A 29 -9.96 -11.93 11.10
N THR A 30 -9.88 -12.78 10.07
CA THR A 30 -10.06 -12.37 8.66
C THR A 30 -11.40 -11.70 8.42
N ASP A 31 -12.45 -12.10 9.14
CA ASP A 31 -13.79 -11.53 9.03
C ASP A 31 -13.83 -10.07 9.50
N LYS A 32 -13.08 -9.75 10.58
CA LYS A 32 -12.96 -8.37 11.09
C LYS A 32 -12.13 -7.49 10.16
N ILE A 33 -11.15 -8.07 9.46
CA ILE A 33 -10.38 -7.36 8.43
C ILE A 33 -11.24 -7.09 7.19
N ALA A 34 -11.99 -8.10 6.74
CA ALA A 34 -12.85 -8.03 5.56
C ALA A 34 -14.02 -7.06 5.76
N SER A 35 -14.58 -6.97 6.97
CA SER A 35 -15.69 -6.06 7.28
C SER A 35 -15.31 -4.58 7.06
N ARG A 36 -14.02 -4.20 7.17
CA ARG A 36 -13.53 -2.83 6.88
C ARG A 36 -13.84 -2.38 5.47
N SER A 37 -13.93 -3.30 4.50
CA SER A 37 -14.23 -2.97 3.10
C SER A 37 -15.66 -2.49 2.88
N ILE A 38 -16.62 -2.99 3.66
CA ILE A 38 -18.04 -2.59 3.56
C ILE A 38 -18.18 -1.10 3.83
N PHE A 39 -17.47 -0.65 4.86
CA PHE A 39 -17.40 0.73 5.32
C PHE A 39 -16.75 1.69 4.31
N LEU A 40 -16.02 1.21 3.30
CA LEU A 40 -15.42 2.06 2.26
C LEU A 40 -16.39 2.54 1.18
N THR A 41 -17.52 1.85 1.00
CA THR A 41 -18.46 2.12 -0.08
C THR A 41 -18.97 3.58 -0.10
N PRO A 42 -19.37 4.18 1.04
CA PRO A 42 -19.78 5.59 1.08
C PRO A 42 -18.66 6.53 0.64
N LEU A 43 -17.42 6.23 1.03
CA LEU A 43 -16.26 7.03 0.66
C LEU A 43 -16.04 7.02 -0.86
N GLN A 44 -16.17 5.86 -1.50
CA GLN A 44 -16.04 5.73 -2.96
C GLN A 44 -17.07 6.53 -3.74
N ILE A 45 -18.25 6.78 -3.18
CA ILE A 45 -19.31 7.56 -3.82
C ILE A 45 -19.09 9.07 -3.59
N ILE A 46 -18.74 9.45 -2.36
CA ILE A 46 -18.61 10.87 -1.98
C ILE A 46 -17.33 11.49 -2.55
N LEU A 47 -16.21 10.75 -2.57
CA LEU A 47 -14.90 11.30 -2.92
C LEU A 47 -14.80 11.77 -4.40
N PRO A 48 -15.30 11.02 -5.40
CA PRO A 48 -15.35 11.50 -6.78
C PRO A 48 -16.20 12.76 -6.94
N TRP A 49 -17.30 12.87 -6.18
CA TRP A 49 -18.13 14.06 -6.19
C TRP A 49 -17.37 15.28 -5.66
N LEU A 50 -16.69 15.15 -4.52
CA LEU A 50 -15.86 16.21 -3.94
C LEU A 50 -14.67 16.63 -4.83
N LEU A 51 -14.04 15.65 -5.50
CA LEU A 51 -12.87 15.87 -6.35
C LEU A 51 -13.22 16.12 -7.81
N SER A 52 -14.51 16.18 -8.16
CA SER A 52 -14.97 16.28 -9.54
C SER A 52 -14.40 17.52 -10.25
N LYS A 53 -14.40 18.67 -9.57
CA LYS A 53 -13.86 19.93 -10.13
C LYS A 53 -12.36 19.87 -10.38
N GLN A 54 -11.60 19.24 -9.48
CA GLN A 54 -10.15 19.13 -9.56
C GLN A 54 -9.71 18.08 -10.58
N THR A 55 -10.43 16.96 -10.67
CA THR A 55 -10.13 15.85 -11.58
C THR A 55 -10.64 16.11 -13.01
N ALA A 56 -11.77 16.81 -13.19
CA ALA A 56 -12.23 17.26 -14.50
C ALA A 56 -11.49 18.52 -15.01
N GLY A 57 -10.73 19.18 -14.14
CA GLY A 57 -9.95 20.36 -14.47
C GLY A 57 -8.76 20.08 -15.42
N PRO A 58 -8.03 21.14 -15.82
CA PRO A 58 -6.90 21.03 -16.75
C PRO A 58 -5.66 20.35 -16.13
N LYS A 59 -5.59 20.23 -14.80
CA LYS A 59 -4.42 19.72 -14.06
C LYS A 59 -4.82 18.61 -13.08
N PRO A 60 -5.33 17.46 -13.56
CA PRO A 60 -5.81 16.38 -12.70
C PRO A 60 -4.69 15.78 -11.83
N LEU A 61 -3.45 15.73 -12.34
CA LEU A 61 -2.29 15.16 -11.64
C LEU A 61 -1.83 15.97 -10.44
N ASN A 62 -2.32 17.21 -10.25
CA ASN A 62 -2.07 17.93 -9.01
C ASN A 62 -2.63 17.18 -7.81
N VAL A 63 -3.83 16.60 -7.91
CA VAL A 63 -4.42 15.80 -6.82
C VAL A 63 -3.52 14.61 -6.46
N PHE A 64 -2.96 13.94 -7.46
CA PHE A 64 -1.94 12.90 -7.25
C PHE A 64 -0.74 13.44 -6.47
N LEU A 65 -0.16 14.58 -6.87
CA LEU A 65 1.02 15.15 -6.23
C LEU A 65 0.79 15.58 -4.78
N TRP A 66 -0.42 16.05 -4.45
CA TRP A 66 -0.80 16.39 -3.06
C TRP A 66 -1.05 15.14 -2.21
N ALA A 67 -1.72 14.13 -2.76
CA ALA A 67 -2.07 12.90 -2.03
C ALA A 67 -0.87 11.95 -1.85
N TYR A 68 0.12 12.00 -2.74
CA TYR A 68 1.29 11.11 -2.71
C TYR A 68 2.11 11.18 -1.40
N PRO A 69 2.61 12.35 -0.95
CA PRO A 69 3.38 12.43 0.29
C PRO A 69 2.55 12.04 1.52
N TYR A 70 1.27 12.41 1.55
CA TYR A 70 0.36 12.01 2.61
C TYR A 70 0.22 10.47 2.68
N ARG A 71 0.12 9.79 1.53
CA ARG A 71 0.04 8.32 1.48
C ARG A 71 1.32 7.66 1.99
N ILE A 72 2.49 8.23 1.73
CA ILE A 72 3.75 7.73 2.30
C ILE A 72 3.71 7.83 3.83
N VAL A 73 3.27 8.96 4.38
CA VAL A 73 3.15 9.14 5.84
C VAL A 73 2.18 8.13 6.43
N MET A 74 1.03 7.88 5.79
CA MET A 74 0.10 6.85 6.24
C MET A 74 0.70 5.44 6.25
N GLY A 75 1.64 5.14 5.33
CA GLY A 75 2.40 3.89 5.35
C GLY A 75 3.26 3.72 6.59
N LEU A 76 3.91 4.79 7.05
CA LEU A 76 4.64 4.81 8.31
C LEU A 76 3.72 4.69 9.52
N VAL A 77 2.57 5.38 9.50
CA VAL A 77 1.55 5.27 10.56
C VAL A 77 1.07 3.82 10.70
N PHE A 78 0.83 3.12 9.59
CA PHE A 78 0.45 1.69 9.63
C PHE A 78 1.54 0.83 10.26
N ALA A 79 2.81 1.05 9.90
CA ALA A 79 3.91 0.32 10.53
C ALA A 79 3.97 0.57 12.05
N VAL A 80 3.81 1.82 12.50
CA VAL A 80 3.74 2.12 13.94
C VAL A 80 2.55 1.45 14.61
N LEU A 81 1.37 1.46 13.97
CA LEU A 81 0.19 0.80 14.51
C LEU A 81 0.37 -0.72 14.62
N VAL A 82 1.00 -1.37 13.63
CA VAL A 82 1.33 -2.81 13.69
C VAL A 82 2.32 -3.09 14.83
N TYR A 83 3.31 -2.21 15.03
CA TYR A 83 4.26 -2.35 16.13
C TYR A 83 3.60 -2.24 17.50
N TRP A 84 2.59 -1.38 17.64
CA TRP A 84 1.82 -1.24 18.89
C TRP A 84 0.74 -2.30 19.08
N THR A 85 0.34 -3.03 18.04
CA THR A 85 -0.71 -4.06 18.12
C THR A 85 -0.54 -5.02 19.31
N PRO A 86 0.64 -5.61 19.58
CA PRO A 86 0.80 -6.57 20.68
C PRO A 86 0.48 -5.96 22.06
N SER A 87 0.70 -4.66 22.25
CA SER A 87 0.44 -3.96 23.52
C SER A 87 -1.04 -3.79 23.86
N PHE A 88 -1.93 -3.92 22.86
CA PHE A 88 -3.38 -3.84 23.04
C PHE A 88 -4.04 -5.21 23.20
N ARG A 89 -3.27 -6.29 23.23
CA ARG A 89 -3.80 -7.64 23.38
C ARG A 89 -4.17 -7.89 24.84
N GLU A 90 -5.43 -8.18 25.09
CA GLU A 90 -5.92 -8.52 26.43
C GLU A 90 -5.59 -9.99 26.79
N ASP A 91 -5.66 -10.34 28.07
CA ASP A 91 -5.37 -11.70 28.57
C ASP A 91 -6.27 -12.77 27.96
N ASN A 92 -7.49 -12.38 27.55
CA ASN A 92 -8.46 -13.23 26.85
C ASN A 92 -8.08 -13.48 25.38
N GLY A 93 -7.01 -12.84 24.88
CA GLY A 93 -6.57 -12.90 23.48
C GLY A 93 -7.37 -12.01 22.54
N GLU A 94 -8.33 -11.23 23.05
CA GLU A 94 -9.10 -10.26 22.28
C GLU A 94 -8.46 -8.86 22.31
N PHE A 95 -8.96 -7.97 21.46
CA PHE A 95 -8.55 -6.57 21.39
C PHE A 95 -9.71 -5.67 21.80
N PRO A 96 -9.46 -4.54 22.47
CA PRO A 96 -10.50 -3.62 22.88
C PRO A 96 -11.16 -2.94 21.66
N TYR A 97 -12.43 -2.56 21.78
CA TYR A 97 -13.17 -1.85 20.72
C TYR A 97 -12.48 -0.55 20.27
N LEU A 98 -11.80 0.14 21.19
CA LEU A 98 -11.04 1.36 20.89
C LEU A 98 -9.91 1.09 19.88
N TYR A 99 -9.21 -0.04 19.99
CA TYR A 99 -8.15 -0.43 19.06
C TYR A 99 -8.70 -0.61 17.64
N TYR A 100 -9.85 -1.28 17.50
CA TYR A 100 -10.52 -1.40 16.20
C TYR A 100 -10.96 -0.04 15.65
N ALA A 101 -11.48 0.86 16.49
CA ALA A 101 -11.87 2.20 16.06
C ALA A 101 -10.68 3.01 15.52
N ILE A 102 -9.52 2.92 16.19
CA ILE A 102 -8.26 3.56 15.74
C ILE A 102 -7.83 3.00 14.38
N TRP A 103 -7.81 1.66 14.23
CA TRP A 103 -7.45 1.02 12.96
C TRP A 103 -8.39 1.35 11.83
N ILE A 104 -9.70 1.36 12.08
CA ILE A 104 -10.71 1.76 11.10
C ILE A 104 -10.47 3.22 10.68
N GLY A 105 -10.29 4.14 11.64
CA GLY A 105 -10.01 5.55 11.35
C GLY A 105 -8.74 5.75 10.51
N ALA A 106 -7.63 5.11 10.89
CA ALA A 106 -6.38 5.15 10.14
C ALA A 106 -6.56 4.56 8.72
N TYR A 107 -7.32 3.47 8.60
CA TYR A 107 -7.61 2.84 7.32
C TYR A 107 -8.44 3.72 6.38
N TYR A 108 -9.44 4.42 6.91
CA TYR A 108 -10.22 5.40 6.15
C TYR A 108 -9.35 6.54 5.62
N LEU A 109 -8.52 7.11 6.49
CA LEU A 109 -7.57 8.18 6.13
C LEU A 109 -6.60 7.71 5.03
N HIS A 110 -6.03 6.52 5.17
CA HIS A 110 -5.21 5.90 4.13
C HIS A 110 -6.00 5.77 2.81
N GLN A 111 -7.23 5.27 2.87
CA GLN A 111 -8.04 5.04 1.68
C GLN A 111 -8.44 6.31 0.94
N VAL A 112 -8.69 7.43 1.64
CA VAL A 112 -8.90 8.73 1.01
C VAL A 112 -7.75 9.06 0.04
N SER A 113 -6.51 8.94 0.51
CA SER A 113 -5.34 9.25 -0.32
C SER A 113 -5.14 8.28 -1.49
N SER A 114 -5.44 6.99 -1.26
CA SER A 114 -5.36 5.96 -2.29
C SER A 114 -6.37 6.24 -3.42
N TYR A 115 -7.61 6.58 -3.07
CA TYR A 115 -8.64 6.94 -4.04
C TYR A 115 -8.33 8.26 -4.74
N CYS A 116 -7.81 9.29 -4.05
CA CYS A 116 -7.35 10.53 -4.69
C CYS A 116 -6.33 10.26 -5.79
N ILE A 117 -5.32 9.44 -5.51
CA ILE A 117 -4.30 9.02 -6.48
C ILE A 117 -4.93 8.26 -7.65
N PHE A 118 -5.82 7.31 -7.35
CA PHE A 118 -6.49 6.49 -8.37
C PHE A 118 -7.36 7.35 -9.31
N LEU A 119 -8.24 8.19 -8.75
CA LEU A 119 -9.13 9.05 -9.50
C LEU A 119 -8.36 10.07 -10.35
N SER A 120 -7.29 10.66 -9.79
CA SER A 120 -6.42 11.58 -10.50
C SER A 120 -5.77 10.93 -11.72
N MET A 121 -5.23 9.72 -11.57
CA MET A 121 -4.60 8.99 -12.68
C MET A 121 -5.62 8.57 -13.74
N MET A 122 -6.78 8.07 -13.31
CA MET A 122 -7.88 7.70 -14.21
C MET A 122 -8.37 8.91 -15.01
N ALA A 123 -8.58 10.05 -14.36
CA ALA A 123 -8.99 11.27 -15.02
C ALA A 123 -7.94 11.73 -16.04
N PHE A 124 -6.66 11.69 -15.69
CA PHE A 124 -5.58 12.03 -16.62
C PHE A 124 -5.53 11.08 -17.82
N ASN A 125 -5.57 9.77 -17.59
CA ASN A 125 -5.57 8.76 -18.65
C ASN A 125 -6.75 8.94 -19.61
N ALA A 126 -7.94 9.27 -19.08
CA ALA A 126 -9.11 9.55 -19.90
C ALA A 126 -8.93 10.82 -20.75
N GLN A 127 -8.35 11.89 -20.19
CA GLN A 127 -8.15 13.16 -20.89
C GLN A 127 -7.12 13.07 -22.04
N ILE A 128 -6.09 12.24 -21.90
CA ILE A 128 -5.06 12.06 -22.93
C ILE A 128 -5.43 10.99 -23.97
N SER A 129 -6.48 10.21 -23.72
CA SER A 129 -6.88 9.14 -24.63
C SER A 129 -7.43 9.71 -25.94
N ASP A 130 -6.95 9.20 -27.08
CA ASP A 130 -7.40 9.64 -28.40
C ASP A 130 -8.87 9.26 -28.62
N PRO A 131 -9.78 10.18 -28.98
CA PRO A 131 -11.20 9.86 -29.19
C PRO A 131 -11.47 8.72 -30.19
N LYS A 132 -10.59 8.53 -31.19
CA LYS A 132 -10.77 7.49 -32.21
C LYS A 132 -10.40 6.08 -31.74
N ILE A 133 -9.49 5.96 -30.78
CA ILE A 133 -9.00 4.68 -30.21
C ILE A 133 -8.99 4.70 -28.67
N GLY A 134 -9.90 5.47 -28.08
CA GLY A 134 -9.86 5.82 -26.66
C GLY A 134 -10.03 4.61 -25.76
N GLY A 135 -10.87 3.66 -26.15
CA GLY A 135 -11.06 2.39 -25.42
C GLY A 135 -9.76 1.60 -25.31
N THR A 136 -9.05 1.39 -26.41
CA THR A 136 -7.78 0.66 -26.44
C THR A 136 -6.70 1.38 -25.64
N TYR A 137 -6.57 2.70 -25.81
CA TYR A 137 -5.52 3.46 -25.13
C TYR A 137 -5.78 3.54 -23.61
N MET A 138 -7.02 3.81 -23.20
CA MET A 138 -7.42 3.80 -21.78
C MET A 138 -7.20 2.43 -21.14
N THR A 139 -7.55 1.35 -21.84
CA THR A 139 -7.33 -0.02 -21.34
C THR A 139 -5.85 -0.30 -21.13
N LEU A 140 -4.99 0.00 -22.11
CA LEU A 140 -3.54 -0.19 -21.98
C LEU A 140 -2.96 0.58 -20.78
N LEU A 141 -3.33 1.85 -20.62
CA LEU A 141 -2.85 2.68 -19.51
C LEU A 141 -3.31 2.16 -18.15
N ASN A 142 -4.55 1.67 -18.07
CA ASN A 142 -5.07 1.04 -16.86
C ASN A 142 -4.36 -0.28 -16.55
N THR A 143 -4.07 -1.09 -17.56
CA THR A 143 -3.27 -2.32 -17.41
C THR A 143 -1.89 -2.00 -16.85
N LEU A 144 -1.20 -1.00 -17.40
CA LEU A 144 0.11 -0.56 -16.89
C LEU A 144 0.02 -0.02 -15.45
N ASN A 145 -1.02 0.74 -15.12
CA ASN A 145 -1.24 1.27 -13.77
C ASN A 145 -1.53 0.17 -12.74
N ASN A 146 -2.27 -0.87 -13.13
CA ASN A 146 -2.57 -2.02 -12.28
C ASN A 146 -1.35 -2.91 -12.11
N LEU A 147 -0.62 -3.17 -13.20
CA LEU A 147 0.65 -3.90 -13.16
C LEU A 147 1.62 -3.19 -12.21
N GLY A 148 1.77 -1.86 -12.34
CA GLY A 148 2.62 -1.03 -11.48
C GLY A 148 2.28 -1.08 -10.00
N GLY A 149 1.07 -1.50 -9.62
CA GLY A 149 0.69 -1.73 -8.22
C GLY A 149 0.99 -3.15 -7.74
N ASN A 150 0.82 -4.15 -8.60
CA ASN A 150 0.91 -5.56 -8.21
C ASN A 150 2.35 -6.08 -8.20
N TRP A 151 3.17 -5.77 -9.22
CA TRP A 151 4.53 -6.31 -9.29
C TRP A 151 5.42 -5.90 -8.10
N PRO A 152 5.34 -4.66 -7.55
CA PRO A 152 6.13 -4.31 -6.37
C PRO A 152 5.68 -5.09 -5.13
N VAL A 153 4.38 -5.30 -4.96
CA VAL A 153 3.84 -6.07 -3.83
C VAL A 153 4.37 -7.50 -3.86
N THR A 154 4.31 -8.17 -5.02
CA THR A 154 4.85 -9.52 -5.18
C THR A 154 6.35 -9.56 -4.90
N LEU A 155 7.11 -8.56 -5.36
CA LEU A 155 8.54 -8.45 -5.11
C LEU A 155 8.85 -8.36 -3.61
N PHE A 156 8.20 -7.44 -2.89
CA PHE A 156 8.45 -7.27 -1.46
C PHE A 156 7.99 -8.49 -0.64
N LEU A 157 6.87 -9.12 -0.99
CA LEU A 157 6.46 -10.38 -0.37
C LEU A 157 7.50 -11.48 -0.57
N SER A 158 8.06 -11.61 -1.78
CA SER A 158 9.07 -12.64 -2.08
C SER A 158 10.42 -12.38 -1.39
N ILE A 159 10.80 -11.12 -1.19
CA ILE A 159 12.11 -10.77 -0.60
C ILE A 159 12.06 -10.70 0.93
N THR A 160 10.88 -10.46 1.52
CA THR A 160 10.75 -10.28 2.98
C THR A 160 11.28 -11.49 3.77
N ASP A 161 11.13 -12.71 3.25
CA ASP A 161 11.65 -13.90 3.93
C ASP A 161 13.17 -13.88 4.11
N PHE A 162 13.92 -13.22 3.23
CA PHE A 162 15.36 -13.00 3.42
C PHE A 162 15.68 -12.01 4.55
N PHE A 163 14.77 -11.07 4.84
CA PHE A 163 14.94 -10.10 5.91
C PHE A 163 14.46 -10.62 7.27
N ASN A 164 13.62 -11.65 7.28
CA ASN A 164 13.08 -12.23 8.50
C ASN A 164 14.17 -13.00 9.26
N LYS A 165 14.35 -12.67 10.54
CA LYS A 165 15.15 -13.47 11.48
C LYS A 165 14.30 -13.79 12.69
N LYS A 166 14.12 -15.08 12.97
CA LYS A 166 13.33 -15.59 14.09
C LYS A 166 14.20 -16.45 15.00
N ASN A 167 14.02 -16.32 16.30
CA ASN A 167 14.65 -17.19 17.29
C ASN A 167 13.58 -18.05 17.98
N CYS A 168 13.93 -19.28 18.29
CA CYS A 168 13.12 -20.13 19.16
C CYS A 168 13.38 -19.73 20.61
N ILE A 169 12.35 -19.31 21.32
CA ILE A 169 12.42 -18.87 22.71
C ILE A 169 11.57 -19.80 23.57
N ALA A 170 12.15 -20.26 24.68
CA ALA A 170 11.48 -21.13 25.63
C ALA A 170 10.24 -20.44 26.22
N LYS A 171 9.09 -21.13 26.26
CA LYS A 171 7.87 -20.50 26.75
C LYS A 171 7.97 -20.19 28.26
N GLY A 172 8.00 -18.90 28.63
CA GLY A 172 8.11 -18.44 30.02
C GLY A 172 9.54 -18.13 30.50
N THR A 173 10.57 -18.39 29.68
CA THR A 173 11.96 -17.97 29.92
C THR A 173 12.52 -17.35 28.65
N GLN A 174 13.17 -16.17 28.73
CA GLN A 174 13.76 -15.51 27.54
C GLN A 174 15.05 -16.21 27.05
N THR A 175 15.17 -17.52 27.24
CA THR A 175 16.32 -18.31 26.81
C THR A 175 16.17 -18.71 25.36
N ILE A 176 17.18 -18.38 24.56
CA ILE A 176 17.25 -18.70 23.13
C ILE A 176 17.67 -20.16 22.99
N LEU A 177 16.78 -20.99 22.43
CA LEU A 177 16.99 -22.42 22.22
C LEU A 177 17.58 -22.74 20.85
N GLY A 178 17.37 -21.84 19.87
CA GLY A 178 17.84 -22.01 18.50
C GLY A 178 17.32 -20.92 17.57
N VAL A 179 17.54 -21.11 16.27
CA VAL A 179 17.11 -20.17 15.21
C VAL A 179 16.00 -20.81 14.40
N CYS A 180 14.89 -20.10 14.18
CA CYS A 180 13.80 -20.57 13.32
C CYS A 180 14.01 -20.01 11.90
N SER A 181 14.89 -20.62 11.12
CA SER A 181 15.20 -20.16 9.75
C SER A 181 14.31 -20.82 8.70
N SER A 182 13.93 -22.08 8.91
CA SER A 182 13.06 -22.84 8.01
C SER A 182 11.71 -23.14 8.66
N LYS A 183 10.71 -23.49 7.82
CA LYS A 183 9.40 -23.98 8.32
C LYS A 183 9.56 -25.23 9.21
N HIS A 184 10.54 -26.07 8.90
CA HIS A 184 10.85 -27.26 9.70
C HIS A 184 11.33 -26.88 11.11
N ASP A 185 12.20 -25.87 11.22
CA ASP A 185 12.69 -25.38 12.52
C ASP A 185 11.55 -24.74 13.34
N GLU A 186 10.63 -24.04 12.67
CA GLU A 186 9.43 -23.51 13.32
C GLU A 186 8.52 -24.61 13.86
N GLU A 187 8.33 -25.70 13.11
CA GLU A 187 7.53 -26.85 13.54
C GLU A 187 8.20 -27.57 14.72
N LEU A 188 9.52 -27.76 14.69
CA LEU A 188 10.28 -28.36 15.79
C LEU A 188 10.21 -27.52 17.07
N CYS A 189 10.39 -26.20 16.96
CA CYS A 189 10.26 -25.28 18.09
C CYS A 189 8.85 -25.34 18.71
N LYS A 190 7.81 -25.31 17.87
CA LYS A 190 6.42 -25.41 18.32
C LYS A 190 6.10 -26.78 18.93
N ALA A 191 6.67 -27.86 18.39
CA ALA A 191 6.52 -29.21 18.94
C ALA A 191 7.16 -29.35 20.33
N GLY A 192 8.22 -28.57 20.62
CA GLY A 192 8.82 -28.43 21.95
C GLY A 192 7.97 -27.65 22.97
N GLY A 193 6.85 -27.04 22.54
CA GLY A 193 6.04 -26.17 23.38
C GLY A 193 6.51 -24.70 23.40
N ASP A 194 7.49 -24.36 22.58
CA ASP A 194 8.17 -23.07 22.53
C ASP A 194 7.64 -22.17 21.40
N VAL A 195 8.08 -20.91 21.39
CA VAL A 195 7.56 -19.89 20.47
C VAL A 195 8.70 -19.32 19.63
N CYS A 196 8.51 -19.29 18.31
CA CYS A 196 9.40 -18.55 17.41
C CYS A 196 8.99 -17.09 17.37
N GLU A 197 9.80 -16.23 17.98
CA GLU A 197 9.60 -14.77 17.95
C GLU A 197 10.52 -14.11 16.92
N PHE A 198 10.03 -13.04 16.29
CA PHE A 198 10.84 -12.25 15.36
C PHE A 198 11.86 -11.43 16.13
N VAL A 199 13.13 -11.62 15.82
CA VAL A 199 14.22 -10.73 16.26
C VAL A 199 14.35 -9.55 15.29
N VAL A 200 14.26 -9.85 13.99
CA VAL A 200 14.20 -8.85 12.93
C VAL A 200 13.00 -9.18 12.06
N ASP A 201 12.03 -8.27 12.04
CA ASP A 201 10.85 -8.40 11.20
C ASP A 201 11.07 -7.65 9.89
N GLY A 202 11.14 -8.41 8.79
CA GLY A 202 11.35 -7.90 7.45
C GLY A 202 10.29 -6.91 7.00
N TYR A 203 9.10 -6.89 7.62
CA TYR A 203 8.06 -5.91 7.33
C TYR A 203 8.52 -4.47 7.57
N TYR A 204 9.12 -4.17 8.72
CA TYR A 204 9.54 -2.80 9.05
C TYR A 204 10.69 -2.34 8.13
N ILE A 205 11.60 -3.25 7.79
CA ILE A 205 12.68 -3.00 6.83
C ILE A 205 12.08 -2.70 5.44
N SER A 206 11.14 -3.53 4.98
CA SER A 206 10.45 -3.36 3.70
C SER A 206 9.68 -2.03 3.65
N VAL A 207 8.98 -1.64 4.72
CA VAL A 207 8.30 -0.33 4.79
C VAL A 207 9.29 0.83 4.77
N ALA A 208 10.41 0.73 5.48
CA ALA A 208 11.46 1.76 5.47
C ALA A 208 12.08 1.93 4.07
N ILE A 209 12.39 0.82 3.38
CA ILE A 209 12.90 0.83 2.00
C ILE A 209 11.86 1.44 1.05
N CYS A 210 10.60 0.99 1.11
CA CYS A 210 9.52 1.54 0.29
C CYS A 210 9.34 3.04 0.51
N THR A 211 9.40 3.50 1.76
CA THR A 211 9.30 4.91 2.12
C THR A 211 10.45 5.72 1.53
N ALA A 212 11.70 5.26 1.69
CA ALA A 212 12.87 5.95 1.15
C ALA A 212 12.83 6.02 -0.38
N VAL A 213 12.50 4.91 -1.04
CA VAL A 213 12.32 4.84 -2.50
C VAL A 213 11.19 5.75 -2.95
N GLY A 214 10.08 5.80 -2.21
CA GLY A 214 8.93 6.66 -2.50
C GLY A 214 9.24 8.14 -2.41
N LEU A 215 9.97 8.57 -1.38
CA LEU A 215 10.42 9.96 -1.23
C LEU A 215 11.38 10.36 -2.35
N LEU A 216 12.33 9.48 -2.69
CA LEU A 216 13.24 9.69 -3.81
C LEU A 216 12.48 9.78 -5.14
N TRP A 217 11.56 8.84 -5.38
CA TRP A 217 10.72 8.81 -6.57
C TRP A 217 9.89 10.08 -6.69
N PHE A 218 9.25 10.51 -5.59
CA PHE A 218 8.47 11.74 -5.55
C PHE A 218 9.34 12.93 -5.94
N ARG A 219 10.52 13.09 -5.34
CA ARG A 219 11.43 14.20 -5.64
C ARG A 219 11.89 14.21 -7.09
N VAL A 220 12.27 13.06 -7.64
CA VAL A 220 12.79 12.94 -9.02
C VAL A 220 11.68 13.14 -10.06
N PHE A 221 10.51 12.54 -9.84
CA PHE A 221 9.42 12.54 -10.83
C PHE A 221 8.43 13.69 -10.64
N TYR A 222 8.52 14.49 -9.58
CA TYR A 222 7.61 15.63 -9.33
C TYR A 222 7.45 16.53 -10.56
N HIS A 223 8.57 17.06 -11.07
CA HIS A 223 8.55 17.94 -12.24
C HIS A 223 8.09 17.21 -13.51
N ARG A 224 8.40 15.92 -13.64
CA ARG A 224 7.99 15.11 -14.80
C ARG A 224 6.48 14.86 -14.81
N VAL A 225 5.88 14.58 -13.65
CA VAL A 225 4.44 14.44 -13.48
C VAL A 225 3.73 15.77 -13.74
N GLN A 226 4.28 16.88 -13.25
CA GLN A 226 3.77 18.22 -13.58
C GLN A 226 3.87 18.55 -15.07
N TYR A 227 4.94 18.12 -15.74
CA TYR A 227 5.12 18.32 -17.17
C TYR A 227 4.08 17.55 -18.00
N PHE A 228 3.72 16.33 -17.61
CA PHE A 228 2.73 15.54 -18.36
C PHE A 228 1.37 16.23 -18.51
N GLN A 229 0.91 16.95 -17.48
CA GLN A 229 -0.34 17.73 -17.54
C GLN A 229 -0.20 19.10 -18.26
N GLN A 230 1.00 19.50 -18.65
CA GLN A 230 1.23 20.72 -19.46
C GLN A 230 1.26 20.42 -20.97
N ILE A 231 1.51 19.17 -21.35
CA ILE A 231 1.53 18.76 -22.75
C ILE A 231 0.12 18.91 -23.34
N PRO A 232 -0.05 19.66 -24.46
CA PRO A 232 -1.33 19.80 -25.14
C PRO A 232 -1.94 18.43 -25.47
N ARG A 233 -3.25 18.30 -25.28
CA ARG A 233 -3.98 17.04 -25.53
C ARG A 233 -3.81 16.51 -26.96
N GLN A 234 -3.53 17.39 -27.92
CA GLN A 234 -3.31 17.02 -29.32
C GLN A 234 -2.03 16.21 -29.52
N ASP A 235 -0.99 16.48 -28.73
CA ASP A 235 0.30 15.79 -28.84
C ASP A 235 0.26 14.38 -28.24
N TRP A 236 -0.74 14.09 -27.41
CA TRP A 236 -1.00 12.75 -26.89
C TRP A 236 -1.77 11.86 -27.87
N ARG A 237 -2.41 12.46 -28.88
CA ARG A 237 -3.23 11.73 -29.85
C ARG A 237 -2.34 11.04 -30.88
N VAL A 238 -2.63 9.77 -31.12
CA VAL A 238 -1.94 8.99 -32.15
C VAL A 238 -2.39 9.46 -33.53
N ILE A 239 -3.68 9.78 -33.68
CA ILE A 239 -4.23 10.29 -34.92
C ILE A 239 -4.32 11.81 -34.82
N LYS A 240 -3.38 12.50 -35.47
CA LYS A 240 -3.45 13.95 -35.61
C LYS A 240 -4.69 14.31 -36.42
N SER A 241 -5.58 15.13 -35.86
CA SER A 241 -6.61 15.79 -36.66
C SER A 241 -5.89 16.72 -37.61
N LYS A 242 -6.19 16.63 -38.91
CA LYS A 242 -5.90 17.71 -39.85
C LYS A 242 -6.63 18.97 -39.41
#